data_AF-A0A0S8FWU3-F1
#
_entry.id   AF-A0A0S8FWU3-F1
#
_cell.length_a   1.000
_cell.length_b   1.000
_cell.length_c   1.000
_cell.angle_alpha   90.00
_cell.angle_beta   90.00
_cell.angle_gamma   90.00
#
_symmetry.space_group_name_H-M   'P 1'
#
loop_
_entity.id
_entity.type
_entity.pdbx_description
1 polymer ?
#
loop_
_entity_poly.entity_id
_entity_poly.type
_entity_poly.pdbx_seq_one_letter_code
_entity_poly.pdbx_strand_id
1 'polypeptide(L)'
;MRLVRENAQRDELLEPFEAYLRDRGAELFEPGTPLTVGRGPARVDCMGGIADYSGSVVFEGPLRHAAVVAFQPRDDTLLRARSATFQAEGRPCDVQVDLADLRDGGRLKPYGELRTLLTADAQSAWAAYVLGVLPVLEREEGVRFERGGTFLLWSDIPIGVGVASSAAV
;
A
#
# COMPACT_ATOMS: atom_id res chain seq x y z
N MET A 1 11.46 13.66 -9.87
CA MET A 1 10.17 13.91 -10.57
C MET A 1 9.43 15.07 -9.88
N ARG A 2 8.61 15.90 -10.55
CA ARG A 2 7.82 16.95 -9.87
C ARG A 2 6.34 16.58 -9.89
N LEU A 3 5.72 16.42 -8.72
CA LEU A 3 4.28 16.21 -8.62
C LEU A 3 3.55 17.49 -8.99
N VAL A 4 2.62 17.38 -9.94
CA VAL A 4 1.63 18.41 -10.25
C VAL A 4 0.29 17.86 -9.78
N ARG A 5 -0.30 18.49 -8.77
CA ARG A 5 -1.54 18.02 -8.14
C ARG A 5 -2.74 18.57 -8.93
N GLU A 6 -3.66 17.71 -9.36
CA GLU A 6 -4.91 18.13 -10.02
C GLU A 6 -5.96 18.68 -9.03
N ASN A 7 -5.87 18.28 -7.75
CA ASN A 7 -6.66 18.81 -6.64
C ASN A 7 -5.81 18.77 -5.37
N ALA A 8 -5.47 19.90 -4.73
CA ALA A 8 -5.05 19.90 -3.32
C ALA A 8 -4.92 21.30 -2.70
N GLN A 9 -5.49 21.47 -1.50
CA GLN A 9 -4.85 22.25 -0.44
C GLN A 9 -3.53 21.56 -0.05
N ARG A 10 -2.48 22.34 0.22
CA ARG A 10 -1.19 21.81 0.66
C ARG A 10 -1.36 20.99 1.95
N ASP A 11 -0.98 19.73 1.92
CA ASP A 11 -0.86 18.89 3.12
C ASP A 11 0.61 18.74 3.44
N GLU A 12 1.07 19.48 4.46
CA GLU A 12 2.46 19.48 4.92
C GLU A 12 2.92 18.08 5.36
N LEU A 13 1.99 17.18 5.70
CA LEU A 13 2.29 15.81 6.09
C LEU A 13 2.84 14.96 4.93
N LEU A 14 2.63 15.39 3.68
CA LEU A 14 3.14 14.69 2.49
C LEU A 14 4.53 15.16 2.06
N GLU A 15 5.08 16.23 2.63
CA GLU A 15 6.37 16.82 2.20
C GLU A 15 7.52 15.78 2.16
N PRO A 16 7.70 14.88 3.16
CA PRO A 16 8.73 13.84 3.08
C PRO A 16 8.54 12.86 1.91
N PHE A 17 7.29 12.51 1.62
CA PHE A 17 6.94 11.62 0.51
C PHE A 17 7.18 12.30 -0.84
N GLU A 18 6.81 13.58 -0.96
CA GLU A 18 7.06 14.37 -2.17
C GLU A 18 8.56 14.60 -2.41
N ALA A 19 9.33 14.81 -1.34
CA ALA A 19 10.78 14.88 -1.41
C ALA A 19 11.37 13.57 -1.93
N TYR A 20 10.93 12.42 -1.42
CA TYR A 20 11.36 11.12 -1.93
C TYR A 20 11.06 10.97 -3.43
N LEU A 21 9.84 11.29 -3.87
CA LEU A 21 9.47 11.23 -5.29
C LEU A 21 10.29 12.19 -6.17
N ARG A 22 10.73 13.32 -5.60
CA ARG A 22 11.60 14.27 -6.29
C ARG A 22 12.96 13.67 -6.56
N ASP A 23 13.56 13.09 -5.53
CA ASP A 23 14.95 12.67 -5.52
C ASP A 23 15.14 11.30 -6.16
N ARG A 24 14.20 10.37 -5.91
CA ARG A 24 14.32 8.95 -6.28
C ARG A 24 13.15 8.40 -7.09
N GLY A 25 12.09 9.19 -7.29
CA GLY A 25 10.89 8.71 -8.01
C GLY A 25 11.18 8.21 -9.44
N ALA A 26 12.19 8.76 -10.11
CA ALA A 26 12.60 8.33 -11.45
C ALA A 26 13.28 6.93 -11.48
N GLU A 27 13.67 6.38 -10.32
CA GLU A 27 14.15 4.99 -10.23
C GLU A 27 12.99 3.98 -10.32
N LEU A 28 11.75 4.43 -10.11
CA LEU A 28 10.57 3.58 -9.92
C LEU A 28 9.48 3.83 -10.96
N PHE A 29 9.31 5.09 -11.35
CA PHE A 29 8.18 5.57 -12.13
C PHE A 29 8.65 6.21 -13.42
N GLU A 30 7.84 6.06 -14.46
CA GLU A 30 8.03 6.68 -15.76
C GLU A 30 7.71 8.18 -15.65
N PRO A 31 8.70 9.08 -15.92
CA PRO A 31 8.48 10.51 -15.88
C PRO A 31 7.45 10.97 -16.94
N GLY A 32 6.59 11.92 -16.56
CA GLY A 32 5.58 12.48 -17.47
C GLY A 32 4.28 11.68 -17.54
N THR A 33 4.24 10.47 -16.98
CA THR A 33 3.01 9.69 -16.81
C THR A 33 2.38 9.99 -15.44
N PRO A 34 1.05 10.21 -15.34
CA PRO A 34 0.39 10.48 -14.08
C PRO A 34 0.63 9.39 -13.01
N LEU A 35 0.74 9.81 -11.75
CA LEU A 35 0.69 8.93 -10.59
C LEU A 35 -0.64 9.11 -9.88
N THR A 36 -1.23 8.00 -9.43
CA THR A 36 -2.34 8.04 -8.47
C THR A 36 -1.75 7.95 -7.07
N VAL A 37 -2.18 8.82 -6.15
CA VAL A 37 -1.70 8.81 -4.76
C VAL A 37 -2.89 8.67 -3.82
N GLY A 38 -2.86 7.65 -2.98
CA GLY A 38 -3.80 7.44 -1.89
C GLY A 38 -3.15 7.69 -0.54
N ARG A 39 -3.92 8.20 0.44
CA ARG A 39 -3.50 8.39 1.83
C ARG A 39 -4.53 7.77 2.77
N GLY A 40 -4.09 6.87 3.65
CA GLY A 40 -4.89 6.32 4.73
C GLY A 40 -4.35 6.77 6.10
N PRO A 41 -5.14 7.41 6.97
CA PRO A 41 -4.68 7.80 8.30
C PRO A 41 -4.60 6.61 9.24
N ALA A 42 -3.67 6.65 10.19
CA ALA A 42 -3.77 5.88 11.42
C ALA A 42 -5.03 6.27 12.20
N ARG A 43 -5.41 5.46 13.19
CA ARG A 43 -6.54 5.75 14.06
C ARG A 43 -6.21 5.46 15.52
N VAL A 44 -6.95 6.14 16.38
CA VAL A 44 -7.00 5.84 17.81
C VAL A 44 -8.39 5.31 18.14
N ASP A 45 -8.43 4.26 18.95
CA ASP A 45 -9.64 3.80 19.62
C ASP A 45 -9.71 4.46 21.00
N CYS A 46 -10.71 5.31 21.19
CA CYS A 46 -10.95 6.00 22.47
C CYS A 46 -11.87 5.19 23.38
N MET A 47 -12.78 4.39 22.81
CA MET A 47 -13.74 3.57 23.51
C MET A 47 -14.31 2.50 22.58
N GLY A 48 -14.44 1.27 23.06
CA GLY A 48 -14.99 0.15 22.29
C GLY A 48 -14.02 -1.02 22.25
N GLY A 49 -12.72 -0.76 22.14
CA GLY A 49 -11.71 -1.80 22.20
C GLY A 49 -12.00 -2.91 21.19
N ILE A 50 -11.98 -4.14 21.67
CA ILE A 50 -12.25 -5.35 20.88
C ILE A 50 -13.74 -5.61 20.60
N ALA A 51 -14.62 -4.61 20.76
CA ALA A 51 -16.07 -4.81 20.65
C ALA A 51 -16.60 -4.64 19.21
N ASP A 52 -15.76 -4.21 18.27
CA ASP A 52 -16.08 -4.01 16.86
C ASP A 52 -16.65 -5.26 16.17
N TYR A 53 -16.13 -6.43 16.50
CA TYR A 53 -16.60 -7.71 15.94
C TYR A 53 -17.78 -8.34 16.70
N SER A 54 -18.34 -7.66 17.70
CA SER A 54 -19.48 -8.14 18.51
C SER A 54 -20.82 -7.46 18.18
N GLY A 55 -20.81 -6.48 17.27
CA GLY A 55 -21.98 -5.64 16.98
C GLY A 55 -22.19 -4.51 18.00
N SER A 56 -21.19 -4.23 18.83
CA SER A 56 -21.20 -3.09 19.77
C SER A 56 -20.81 -1.78 19.08
N VAL A 57 -21.04 -0.66 19.76
CA VAL A 57 -20.61 0.67 19.27
C VAL A 57 -19.15 0.92 19.66
N VAL A 58 -18.39 1.53 18.74
CA VAL A 58 -17.02 2.00 18.96
C VAL A 58 -16.95 3.52 18.77
N PHE A 59 -15.95 4.15 19.40
CA PHE A 59 -15.63 5.56 19.27
C PHE A 59 -14.15 5.71 18.90
N GLU A 60 -13.91 5.94 17.60
CA GLU A 60 -12.58 6.01 17.01
C GLU A 60 -12.42 7.32 16.25
N GLY A 61 -11.16 7.75 16.07
CA GLY A 61 -10.84 8.95 15.30
C GLY A 61 -9.53 8.82 14.51
N PRO A 62 -9.43 9.47 13.33
CA PRO A 62 -8.20 9.47 12.55
C PRO A 62 -7.11 10.31 13.24
N LEU A 63 -5.87 9.86 13.10
CA LEU A 63 -4.67 10.56 13.55
C LEU A 63 -4.01 11.31 12.38
N ARG A 64 -3.09 12.21 12.72
CA ARG A 64 -2.22 12.88 11.73
C ARG A 64 -1.29 11.92 11.00
N HIS A 65 -0.80 10.89 11.70
CA HIS A 65 0.06 9.86 11.13
C HIS A 65 -0.71 9.08 10.05
N ALA A 66 -0.04 8.72 8.97
CA ALA A 66 -0.68 8.08 7.82
C ALA A 66 0.29 7.22 7.01
N ALA A 67 -0.29 6.28 6.26
CA ALA A 67 0.38 5.67 5.13
C ALA A 67 -0.05 6.37 3.84
N VAL A 68 0.88 6.44 2.90
CA VAL A 68 0.72 7.05 1.59
C VAL A 68 1.24 6.07 0.56
N VAL A 69 0.43 5.80 -0.46
CA VAL A 69 0.81 4.91 -1.56
C VAL A 69 0.70 5.67 -2.88
N ALA A 70 1.81 5.79 -3.61
CA ALA A 70 1.77 6.13 -5.03
C ALA A 70 1.64 4.86 -5.87
N PHE A 71 0.87 4.94 -6.94
CA PHE A 71 0.65 3.89 -7.91
C PHE A 71 0.83 4.41 -9.33
N GLN A 72 1.49 3.62 -10.17
CA GLN A 72 1.56 3.79 -11.61
C GLN A 72 1.35 2.45 -12.32
N PRO A 73 0.43 2.35 -13.29
CA PRO A 73 0.29 1.13 -14.09
C PRO A 73 1.54 0.91 -14.95
N ARG A 74 1.86 -0.36 -15.21
CA ARG A 74 2.94 -0.80 -16.09
C ARG A 74 2.35 -1.45 -17.35
N ASP A 75 3.17 -1.65 -18.37
CA ASP A 75 2.77 -2.39 -19.57
C ASP A 75 3.12 -3.89 -19.52
N ASP A 76 3.95 -4.31 -18.56
CA ASP A 76 4.23 -5.71 -18.26
C ASP A 76 3.24 -6.29 -17.22
N THR A 77 3.44 -7.53 -16.78
CA THR A 77 2.61 -8.23 -15.77
C THR A 77 3.16 -8.10 -14.35
N LEU A 78 4.24 -7.34 -14.14
CA LEU A 78 4.95 -7.30 -12.88
C LEU A 78 4.33 -6.31 -11.91
N LEU A 79 4.02 -6.78 -10.71
CA LEU A 79 3.73 -5.93 -9.56
C LEU A 79 5.04 -5.66 -8.83
N ARG A 80 5.37 -4.39 -8.65
CA ARG A 80 6.55 -3.94 -7.89
C ARG A 80 6.10 -3.07 -6.74
N ALA A 81 6.43 -3.45 -5.51
CA ALA A 81 6.17 -2.63 -4.33
C ALA A 81 7.49 -2.22 -3.68
N ARG A 82 7.66 -0.91 -3.45
CA ARG A 82 8.77 -0.36 -2.65
C ARG A 82 8.25 0.33 -1.39
N SER A 83 8.91 0.14 -0.25
CA SER A 83 8.70 0.94 0.97
C SER A 83 9.83 1.96 1.15
N ALA A 84 9.51 3.25 0.99
CA ALA A 84 10.44 4.35 1.23
C ALA A 84 10.89 4.40 2.71
N THR A 85 9.97 4.13 3.64
CA THR A 85 10.26 4.07 5.08
C THR A 85 11.29 2.99 5.38
N PHE A 86 11.11 1.77 4.84
CA PHE A 86 12.06 0.68 5.07
C PHE A 86 13.39 0.90 4.35
N GLN A 87 13.38 1.55 3.19
CA GLN A 87 14.62 1.94 2.51
C GLN A 87 15.44 2.90 3.38
N ALA A 88 14.79 3.90 3.99
CA ALA A 88 15.46 4.84 4.89
C ALA A 88 16.01 4.16 6.16
N GLU A 89 15.35 3.11 6.63
CA GLU A 89 15.79 2.27 7.76
C GLU A 89 16.87 1.22 7.39
N GLY A 90 17.26 1.13 6.11
CA GLY A 90 18.22 0.13 5.63
C GLY A 90 17.69 -1.31 5.66
N ARG A 91 16.36 -1.48 5.65
CA ARG A 91 15.68 -2.78 5.64
C ARG A 91 15.36 -3.22 4.21
N PRO A 92 15.14 -4.53 3.97
CA PRO A 92 14.55 -4.99 2.72
C PRO A 92 13.27 -4.23 2.42
N CYS A 93 13.24 -3.59 1.25
CA CYS A 93 12.23 -2.59 0.93
C CYS A 93 11.61 -2.76 -0.45
N ASP A 94 12.09 -3.69 -1.26
CA ASP A 94 11.58 -3.98 -2.61
C ASP A 94 10.98 -5.39 -2.66
N VAL A 95 9.80 -5.51 -3.25
CA VAL A 95 9.12 -6.79 -3.50
C VAL A 95 8.59 -6.79 -4.94
N GLN A 96 8.74 -7.93 -5.62
CA GLN A 96 8.20 -8.15 -6.96
C GLN A 96 7.39 -9.44 -7.01
N VAL A 97 6.23 -9.39 -7.65
CA VAL A 97 5.33 -10.53 -7.85
C VAL A 97 4.78 -10.46 -9.27
N ASP A 98 4.76 -11.56 -10.00
CA ASP A 98 4.06 -11.60 -11.29
C ASP A 98 2.56 -11.80 -11.06
N LEU A 99 1.71 -11.10 -11.82
CA LEU A 99 0.26 -11.32 -11.77
C LEU A 99 -0.14 -12.77 -12.04
N ALA A 100 0.64 -13.50 -12.85
CA ALA A 100 0.45 -14.93 -13.08
C ALA A 100 0.59 -15.76 -11.80
N ASP A 101 1.47 -15.36 -10.87
CA ASP A 101 1.67 -16.07 -9.60
C ASP A 101 0.46 -15.96 -8.67
N LEU A 102 -0.40 -14.95 -8.86
CA LEU A 102 -1.65 -14.80 -8.10
C LEU A 102 -2.77 -15.71 -8.64
N ARG A 103 -2.54 -16.39 -9.76
CA ARG A 103 -3.54 -17.17 -10.48
C ARG A 103 -3.14 -18.64 -10.60
N ASP A 104 -4.14 -19.49 -10.73
CA ASP A 104 -4.02 -20.89 -11.15
C ASP A 104 -5.02 -21.14 -12.28
N GLY A 105 -4.53 -21.59 -13.44
CA GLY A 105 -5.35 -21.75 -14.64
C GLY A 105 -6.09 -20.48 -15.08
N GLY A 106 -5.51 -19.30 -14.83
CA GLY A 106 -6.12 -18.00 -15.15
C GLY A 106 -7.16 -17.50 -14.14
N ARG A 107 -7.53 -18.32 -13.15
CA ARG A 107 -8.42 -17.93 -12.04
C ARG A 107 -7.60 -17.50 -10.84
N LEU A 108 -8.07 -16.50 -10.11
CA LEU A 108 -7.42 -16.06 -8.89
C LEU A 108 -7.35 -17.18 -7.83
N LYS A 109 -6.18 -17.36 -7.20
CA LYS A 109 -5.97 -18.33 -6.11
C LYS A 109 -6.86 -18.00 -4.89
N PRO A 110 -7.26 -19.00 -4.08
CA PRO A 110 -7.96 -18.77 -2.82
C PRO A 110 -7.20 -17.81 -1.88
N TYR A 111 -7.90 -17.09 -0.99
CA TYR A 111 -7.25 -16.12 -0.09
C TYR A 111 -6.18 -16.76 0.81
N GLY A 112 -6.39 -18.00 1.26
CA GLY A 112 -5.40 -18.71 2.07
C GLY A 112 -4.07 -18.92 1.33
N GLU A 113 -4.13 -19.30 0.06
CA GLU A 113 -2.93 -19.49 -0.78
C GLU A 113 -2.25 -18.17 -1.11
N LEU A 114 -3.03 -17.13 -1.44
CA LEU A 114 -2.50 -15.78 -1.68
C LEU A 114 -1.80 -15.22 -0.45
N ARG A 115 -2.39 -15.40 0.74
CA ARG A 115 -1.77 -15.03 2.02
C ARG A 115 -0.45 -15.78 2.19
N THR A 116 -0.45 -17.10 2.06
CA THR A 116 0.78 -17.90 2.18
C THR A 116 1.85 -17.45 1.19
N LEU A 117 1.49 -17.15 -0.06
CA LEU A 117 2.41 -16.67 -1.09
C LEU A 117 3.01 -15.30 -0.72
N LEU A 118 2.18 -14.32 -0.38
CA LEU A 118 2.61 -12.94 -0.13
C LEU A 118 3.30 -12.77 1.24
N THR A 119 3.15 -13.73 2.15
CA THR A 119 3.78 -13.68 3.48
C THR A 119 4.78 -14.83 3.72
N ALA A 120 5.23 -15.51 2.65
CA ALA A 120 6.16 -16.64 2.77
C ALA A 120 7.50 -16.21 3.41
N ASP A 121 7.98 -15.01 3.07
CA ASP A 121 9.15 -14.38 3.67
C ASP A 121 8.72 -13.22 4.59
N ALA A 122 9.18 -13.28 5.84
CA ALA A 122 8.88 -12.28 6.86
C ALA A 122 9.43 -10.89 6.53
N GLN A 123 10.51 -10.79 5.74
CA GLN A 123 11.11 -9.52 5.34
C GLN A 123 10.29 -8.79 4.26
N SER A 124 9.52 -9.53 3.46
CA SER A 124 8.68 -9.01 2.38
C SER A 124 7.18 -9.03 2.71
N ALA A 125 6.75 -9.68 3.80
CA ALA A 125 5.35 -9.83 4.20
C ALA A 125 4.56 -8.51 4.32
N TRP A 126 5.23 -7.37 4.51
CA TRP A 126 4.60 -6.04 4.49
C TRP A 126 3.92 -5.74 3.15
N ALA A 127 4.46 -6.25 2.03
CA ALA A 127 3.92 -6.03 0.70
C ALA A 127 2.56 -6.71 0.51
N ALA A 128 2.20 -7.69 1.35
CA ALA A 128 0.87 -8.31 1.33
C ALA A 128 -0.25 -7.29 1.61
N TYR A 129 0.02 -6.23 2.40
CA TYR A 129 -0.96 -5.16 2.63
C TYR A 129 -1.21 -4.33 1.38
N VAL A 130 -0.17 -4.08 0.57
CA VAL A 130 -0.29 -3.28 -0.66
C VAL A 130 -0.80 -4.16 -1.82
N LEU A 131 -0.13 -5.28 -2.08
CA LEU A 131 -0.40 -6.14 -3.22
C LEU A 131 -1.63 -7.04 -3.00
N GLY A 132 -1.99 -7.34 -1.75
CA GLY A 132 -3.16 -8.15 -1.41
C GLY A 132 -4.49 -7.44 -1.69
N VAL A 133 -4.49 -6.12 -1.90
CA VAL A 133 -5.71 -5.38 -2.30
C VAL A 133 -6.16 -5.78 -3.70
N LEU A 134 -5.24 -6.05 -4.62
CA LEU A 134 -5.56 -6.41 -6.01
C LEU A 134 -6.44 -7.67 -6.10
N PRO A 135 -6.07 -8.81 -5.49
CA PRO A 135 -6.94 -9.98 -5.49
C PRO A 135 -8.25 -9.79 -4.72
N VAL A 136 -8.31 -8.87 -3.74
CA VAL A 136 -9.56 -8.51 -3.07
C VAL A 136 -10.48 -7.78 -4.04
N LEU A 137 -9.99 -6.76 -4.73
CA LEU A 137 -10.75 -6.02 -5.75
C LEU A 137 -11.21 -6.93 -6.90
N GLU A 138 -10.40 -7.89 -7.33
CA GLU A 138 -10.80 -8.83 -8.38
C GLU A 138 -11.94 -9.75 -7.94
N ARG A 139 -11.89 -10.26 -6.70
CA ARG A 139 -12.90 -11.19 -6.20
C ARG A 139 -14.20 -10.49 -5.80
N GLU A 140 -14.10 -9.38 -5.08
CA GLU A 140 -15.26 -8.74 -4.44
C GLU A 140 -15.89 -7.66 -5.33
N GLU A 141 -15.10 -6.96 -6.14
CA GLU A 141 -15.57 -5.88 -7.02
C GLU A 141 -15.57 -6.26 -8.51
N GLY A 142 -15.10 -7.47 -8.86
CA GLY A 142 -15.04 -7.95 -10.24
C GLY A 142 -14.01 -7.23 -11.12
N VAL A 143 -13.05 -6.52 -10.52
CA VAL A 143 -12.02 -5.76 -11.26
C VAL A 143 -10.84 -6.66 -11.61
N ARG A 144 -10.64 -6.95 -12.90
CA ARG A 144 -9.53 -7.79 -13.34
C ARG A 144 -8.31 -6.97 -13.75
N PHE A 145 -7.15 -7.33 -13.20
CA PHE A 145 -5.87 -6.75 -13.59
C PHE A 145 -5.14 -7.65 -14.59
N GLU A 146 -4.90 -7.14 -15.79
CA GLU A 146 -4.11 -7.80 -16.86
C GLU A 146 -2.71 -7.21 -17.00
N ARG A 147 -2.49 -6.05 -16.40
CA ARG A 147 -1.22 -5.32 -16.40
C ARG A 147 -0.76 -5.08 -14.97
N GLY A 148 0.55 -5.11 -14.80
CA GLY A 148 1.26 -4.87 -13.57
C GLY A 148 1.22 -3.41 -13.15
N GLY A 149 2.02 -3.10 -12.13
CA GLY A 149 2.00 -1.79 -11.50
C GLY A 149 3.18 -1.59 -10.57
N THR A 150 3.65 -0.35 -10.48
CA THR A 150 4.61 0.07 -9.47
C THR A 150 3.87 0.76 -8.33
N PHE A 151 4.17 0.35 -7.10
CA PHE A 151 3.65 0.89 -5.86
C PHE A 151 4.80 1.43 -5.02
N LEU A 152 4.66 2.65 -4.50
CA LEU A 152 5.57 3.23 -3.52
C LEU A 152 4.82 3.55 -2.24
N LEU A 153 5.16 2.84 -1.17
CA LEU A 153 4.65 3.06 0.18
C LEU A 153 5.58 3.99 0.96
N TRP A 154 5.01 4.97 1.62
CA TRP A 154 5.64 5.72 2.71
C TRP A 154 4.68 5.74 3.90
N SER A 155 5.20 5.65 5.10
CA SER A 155 4.41 5.76 6.33
C SER A 155 5.24 6.39 7.44
N ASP A 156 4.62 7.30 8.19
CA ASP A 156 5.14 7.84 9.44
C ASP A 156 4.46 7.24 10.68
N ILE A 157 3.65 6.20 10.49
CA ILE A 157 2.97 5.49 11.57
C ILE A 157 3.99 4.59 12.28
N PRO A 158 4.22 4.75 13.59
CA PRO A 158 5.13 3.88 14.33
C PRO A 158 4.67 2.42 14.29
N ILE A 159 5.59 1.50 13.99
CA ILE A 159 5.27 0.08 13.89
C ILE A 159 5.08 -0.50 15.30
N GLY A 160 4.03 -1.30 15.46
CA GLY A 160 3.82 -2.08 16.69
C GLY A 160 3.23 -1.31 17.86
N VAL A 161 2.80 -0.06 17.67
CA VAL A 161 2.21 0.76 18.75
C VAL A 161 0.68 0.68 18.83
N GLY A 162 0.04 -0.20 18.05
CA GLY A 162 -1.40 -0.46 18.15
C GLY A 162 -2.31 0.61 17.52
N VAL A 163 -1.79 1.53 16.71
CA VAL A 163 -2.56 2.61 16.05
C VAL A 163 -3.00 2.28 14.61
N ALA A 164 -3.26 0.99 14.36
CA ALA A 164 -3.79 0.46 13.10
C ALA A 164 -2.93 0.76 11.83
N SER A 165 -1.60 0.62 11.93
CA SER A 165 -0.70 0.82 10.79
C SER A 165 -0.99 -0.07 9.57
N SER A 166 -1.52 -1.27 9.80
CA SER A 166 -1.93 -2.21 8.75
C SER A 166 -3.21 -1.81 8.02
N ALA A 167 -4.15 -1.15 8.70
CA ALA A 167 -5.42 -0.71 8.11
C ALA A 167 -5.29 0.64 7.40
N ALA A 168 -4.23 1.39 7.71
CA ALA A 168 -3.91 2.65 7.05
C ALA A 168 -3.32 2.44 5.63
N VAL A 169 -2.69 1.27 5.40
CA VAL A 169 -2.11 0.86 4.11
C VAL A 169 -3.18 0.19 3.27
#